data_AF-A0A291MWG2-F1
#
_entry.id   AF-A0A291MWG2-F1
#
_cell.length_a   1.000
_cell.length_b   1.000
_cell.length_c   1.000
_cell.angle_alpha   90.00
_cell.angle_beta   90.00
_cell.angle_gamma   90.00
#
_symmetry.space_group_name_H-M   'P 1'
#
loop_
_entity.id
_entity.type
_entity.pdbx_description
1 polymer ?
#
loop_
_entity_poly.entity_id
_entity_poly.type
_entity_poly.pdbx_seq_one_letter_code
_entity_poly.pdbx_strand_id
1 'polypeptide(L)'
;MDPIQFIITTAGLDALVNAQSGGTDPIRIISVGITEAQFIMAPTLISVPGELKRIDAISGQSVSETVIHMTAQDVTTDIYELRGLGLYLSDGTLFAVYSQNDPLFRKVSISFFLLALDVAFENAVAGEIMFGDTSFLLPPASETVQGVAALATQAQALAGADPQRIITPATLKAVIDVFGLQVDADLDALANGFDALLAALTARTITGAGLVSGGGDLSASRVLGVDAASAAETAAGLIASKAVTPSGLIGGLTELGGWDAGIPLFRIPGTPVIVMAGTLRTLVTTELVAPILFPVAFPTACFWAGPITYISADSNVRDLFVQMRERTRTGFNAYFQAGDDGDNRADGFDWLAFGY
;
A
#
# COMPACT_ATOMS: atom_id res chain seq x y z
N MET A 1 -10.13 -4.30 -64.73
CA MET A 1 -11.07 -4.23 -65.85
C MET A 1 -10.30 -3.62 -67.01
N ASP A 2 -10.52 -4.10 -68.23
CA ASP A 2 -9.86 -3.47 -69.38
C ASP A 2 -10.40 -2.04 -69.54
N PRO A 3 -9.54 -1.04 -69.84
CA PRO A 3 -9.98 0.34 -70.01
C PRO A 3 -11.04 0.46 -71.10
N ILE A 4 -12.05 1.29 -70.85
CA ILE A 4 -13.10 1.56 -71.83
C ILE A 4 -12.54 2.55 -72.86
N GLN A 5 -12.57 2.17 -74.14
CA GLN A 5 -12.02 2.98 -75.23
C GLN A 5 -13.00 4.05 -75.67
N PHE A 6 -12.67 5.32 -75.39
CA PHE A 6 -13.44 6.48 -75.84
C PHE A 6 -12.88 7.02 -77.17
N ILE A 7 -13.76 7.55 -78.01
CA ILE A 7 -13.37 8.30 -79.21
C ILE A 7 -13.37 9.79 -78.90
N ILE A 8 -12.24 10.46 -79.13
CA ILE A 8 -12.12 11.92 -79.03
C ILE A 8 -12.85 12.54 -80.22
N THR A 9 -13.67 13.56 -79.97
CA THR A 9 -14.37 14.29 -81.05
C THR A 9 -13.39 15.21 -81.79
N THR A 10 -13.73 15.67 -82.99
CA THR A 10 -12.94 16.68 -83.71
C THR A 10 -12.79 17.95 -82.85
N ALA A 11 -13.87 18.40 -82.20
CA ALA A 11 -13.84 19.57 -81.33
C ALA A 11 -12.99 19.34 -80.06
N GLY A 12 -13.04 18.15 -79.48
CA GLY A 12 -12.20 17.75 -78.34
C GLY A 12 -10.73 17.63 -78.70
N LEU A 13 -10.42 17.13 -79.90
CA LEU A 13 -9.07 17.05 -80.44
C LEU A 13 -8.50 18.45 -80.74
N ASP A 14 -9.31 19.33 -81.34
CA ASP A 14 -8.92 20.72 -81.59
C ASP A 14 -8.66 21.45 -80.26
N ALA A 15 -9.51 21.27 -79.26
CA ALA A 15 -9.29 21.80 -77.92
C ALA A 15 -7.97 21.29 -77.31
N LEU A 16 -7.70 19.98 -77.41
CA LEU A 16 -6.47 19.36 -76.91
C LEU A 16 -5.23 19.93 -77.60
N VAL A 17 -5.24 20.05 -78.93
CA VAL A 17 -4.12 20.61 -79.69
C VAL A 17 -3.91 22.09 -79.36
N ASN A 18 -4.98 22.85 -79.15
CA ASN A 18 -4.90 24.25 -78.73
C ASN A 18 -4.32 24.41 -77.32
N ALA A 19 -4.69 23.53 -76.39
CA ALA A 19 -4.13 23.51 -75.03
C ALA A 19 -2.62 23.17 -75.07
N GLN A 20 -2.23 22.13 -75.83
CA GLN A 20 -0.83 21.69 -75.97
C GLN A 20 0.06 22.72 -76.67
N SER A 21 -0.50 23.55 -77.55
CA SER A 21 0.21 24.65 -78.22
C SER A 21 0.24 25.95 -77.41
N GLY A 22 -0.36 25.96 -76.21
CA GLY A 22 -0.42 27.12 -75.31
C GLY A 22 -1.43 28.20 -75.74
N GLY A 23 -2.36 27.87 -76.64
CA GLY A 23 -3.39 28.78 -77.16
C GLY A 23 -4.63 28.93 -76.28
N THR A 24 -4.88 27.97 -75.37
CA THR A 24 -6.05 27.95 -74.45
C THR A 24 -5.66 27.43 -73.06
N ASP A 25 -6.57 27.57 -72.09
CA ASP A 25 -6.43 26.94 -70.77
C ASP A 25 -6.30 25.41 -70.89
N PRO A 26 -5.67 24.74 -69.91
CA PRO A 26 -5.56 23.28 -69.87
C PRO A 26 -6.93 22.59 -69.97
N ILE A 27 -6.96 21.39 -70.58
CA ILE A 27 -8.17 20.62 -70.76
C ILE A 27 -8.79 20.26 -69.41
N ARG A 28 -9.92 20.87 -69.06
CA ARG A 28 -10.62 20.58 -67.81
C ARG A 28 -11.95 19.91 -68.06
N ILE A 29 -12.07 18.65 -67.69
CA ILE A 29 -13.32 17.91 -67.73
C ILE A 29 -14.11 18.25 -66.46
N ILE A 30 -15.29 18.82 -66.61
CA ILE A 30 -16.13 19.29 -65.49
C ILE A 30 -17.43 18.52 -65.34
N SER A 31 -17.87 17.80 -66.37
CA SER A 31 -19.08 17.00 -66.30
C SER A 31 -19.06 15.83 -67.26
N VAL A 32 -19.90 14.84 -66.96
CA VAL A 32 -20.16 13.69 -67.83
C VAL A 32 -21.62 13.67 -68.23
N GLY A 33 -21.88 13.73 -69.54
CA GLY A 33 -23.19 13.51 -70.13
C GLY A 33 -23.52 12.03 -70.16
N ILE A 34 -24.75 11.68 -69.80
CA ILE A 34 -25.27 10.31 -69.82
C ILE A 34 -26.42 10.19 -70.83
N THR A 35 -26.52 9.04 -71.48
CA THR A 35 -27.65 8.72 -72.37
C THR A 35 -28.11 7.27 -72.26
N GLU A 36 -29.40 7.06 -72.49
CA GLU A 36 -30.02 5.74 -72.66
C GLU A 36 -30.03 5.27 -74.12
N ALA A 37 -29.78 6.18 -75.07
CA ALA A 37 -29.75 5.86 -76.49
C ALA A 37 -28.39 5.27 -76.87
N GLN A 38 -28.40 4.16 -77.60
CA GLN A 38 -27.22 3.71 -78.32
C GLN A 38 -26.97 4.67 -79.49
N PHE A 39 -25.70 5.02 -79.72
CA PHE A 39 -25.29 5.79 -80.89
C PHE A 39 -23.99 5.25 -81.49
N ILE A 40 -23.76 5.58 -82.76
CA ILE A 40 -22.50 5.29 -83.43
C ILE A 40 -21.48 6.32 -82.95
N MET A 41 -20.42 5.87 -82.26
CA MET A 41 -19.32 6.72 -81.86
C MET A 41 -18.62 7.27 -83.11
N ALA A 42 -18.56 8.59 -83.26
CA ALA A 42 -17.93 9.24 -84.40
C ALA A 42 -17.23 10.53 -83.95
N PRO A 43 -16.05 10.87 -84.51
CA PRO A 43 -15.36 12.11 -84.18
C PRO A 43 -16.18 13.37 -84.49
N THR A 44 -17.10 13.31 -85.45
CA THR A 44 -17.92 14.46 -85.89
C THR A 44 -19.04 14.84 -84.92
N LEU A 45 -19.18 14.16 -83.78
CA LEU A 45 -20.21 14.47 -82.79
C LEU A 45 -19.89 15.77 -82.04
N ILE A 46 -20.90 16.64 -81.92
CA ILE A 46 -20.82 17.91 -81.18
C ILE A 46 -21.61 17.89 -79.86
N SER A 47 -22.44 16.86 -79.67
CA SER A 47 -23.19 16.58 -78.45
C SER A 47 -23.45 15.08 -78.36
N VAL A 48 -23.74 14.57 -77.15
CA VAL A 48 -24.15 13.18 -76.96
C VAL A 48 -25.56 13.00 -77.55
N PRO A 49 -25.77 12.10 -78.53
CA PRO A 49 -27.09 11.86 -79.08
C PRO A 49 -28.05 11.34 -77.99
N GLY A 50 -29.21 11.99 -77.84
CA GLY A 50 -30.19 11.62 -76.82
C GLY A 50 -29.69 11.83 -75.39
N GLU A 51 -28.83 12.81 -75.14
CA GLU A 51 -28.33 13.14 -73.80
C GLU A 51 -29.49 13.38 -72.81
N LEU A 52 -29.50 12.62 -71.73
CA LEU A 52 -30.51 12.71 -70.68
C LEU A 52 -30.14 13.81 -69.68
N LYS A 53 -28.87 13.84 -69.27
CA LYS A 53 -28.38 14.64 -68.15
C LYS A 53 -26.86 14.79 -68.18
N ARG A 54 -26.36 15.86 -67.56
CA ARG A 54 -24.95 16.04 -67.18
C ARG A 54 -24.77 15.82 -65.68
N ILE A 55 -23.73 15.09 -65.31
CA ILE A 55 -23.31 14.89 -63.93
C ILE A 55 -22.04 15.71 -63.71
N ASP A 56 -22.12 16.69 -62.82
CA ASP A 56 -21.01 17.60 -62.51
C ASP A 56 -20.15 17.12 -61.33
N ALA A 57 -20.67 16.16 -60.53
CA ALA A 57 -19.96 15.55 -59.41
C ALA A 57 -18.97 14.48 -59.92
N ILE A 58 -17.94 14.94 -60.64
CA ILE A 58 -16.89 14.10 -61.19
C ILE A 58 -15.52 14.44 -60.57
N SER A 59 -14.69 13.42 -60.42
CA SER A 59 -13.30 13.54 -60.01
C SER A 59 -12.46 12.55 -60.82
N GLY A 60 -11.17 12.77 -60.90
CA GLY A 60 -10.30 11.86 -61.63
C GLY A 60 -8.85 12.27 -61.62
N GLN A 61 -8.04 11.39 -62.18
CA GLN A 61 -6.60 11.58 -62.32
C GLN A 61 -6.12 10.92 -63.61
N SER A 62 -5.10 11.52 -64.24
CA SER A 62 -4.39 10.86 -65.34
C SER A 62 -3.58 9.69 -64.79
N VAL A 63 -3.77 8.50 -65.37
CA VAL A 63 -3.05 7.27 -64.99
C VAL A 63 -1.88 7.01 -65.95
N SER A 64 -2.02 7.40 -67.22
CA SER A 64 -0.96 7.38 -68.23
C SER A 64 -1.23 8.43 -69.33
N GLU A 65 -0.36 8.51 -70.34
CA GLU A 65 -0.54 9.41 -71.49
C GLU A 65 -1.82 9.14 -72.30
N THR A 66 -2.40 7.94 -72.22
CA THR A 66 -3.61 7.54 -72.97
C THR A 66 -4.75 7.11 -72.06
N VAL A 67 -4.56 7.06 -70.73
CA VAL A 67 -5.55 6.55 -69.79
C VAL A 67 -5.81 7.53 -68.65
N ILE A 68 -7.10 7.79 -68.38
CA ILE A 68 -7.55 8.54 -67.20
C ILE A 68 -8.41 7.63 -66.31
N HIS A 69 -8.25 7.75 -65.00
CA HIS A 69 -9.19 7.18 -64.04
C HIS A 69 -10.20 8.24 -63.67
N MET A 70 -11.49 7.97 -63.85
CA MET A 70 -12.56 8.90 -63.54
C MET A 70 -13.58 8.25 -62.61
N THR A 71 -14.00 9.02 -61.62
CA THR A 71 -15.17 8.71 -60.80
C THR A 71 -16.27 9.74 -60.99
N ALA A 72 -17.52 9.29 -61.09
CA ALA A 72 -18.69 10.16 -61.17
C ALA A 72 -19.78 9.68 -60.20
N GLN A 73 -20.46 10.63 -59.53
CA GLN A 73 -21.53 10.31 -58.60
C GLN A 73 -22.85 10.95 -59.02
N ASP A 74 -23.92 10.15 -59.06
CA ASP A 74 -25.28 10.64 -59.23
C ASP A 74 -26.20 10.15 -58.10
N VAL A 75 -26.63 11.10 -57.27
CA VAL A 75 -27.54 10.88 -56.12
C VAL A 75 -28.97 11.35 -56.39
N THR A 76 -29.30 11.79 -57.61
CA THR A 76 -30.69 12.18 -57.92
C THR A 76 -31.61 10.97 -58.01
N THR A 77 -32.92 11.20 -58.03
CA THR A 77 -33.93 10.15 -58.15
C THR A 77 -34.18 9.69 -59.60
N ASP A 78 -33.43 10.22 -60.57
CA ASP A 78 -33.61 9.90 -61.99
C ASP A 78 -33.29 8.42 -62.25
N ILE A 79 -34.17 7.75 -62.98
CA ILE A 79 -34.08 6.35 -63.40
C ILE A 79 -33.57 6.32 -64.83
N TYR A 80 -32.53 5.54 -65.09
CA TYR A 80 -32.01 5.37 -66.45
C TYR A 80 -31.23 4.08 -66.67
N GLU A 81 -31.23 3.58 -67.91
CA GLU A 81 -30.31 2.56 -68.39
C GLU A 81 -29.14 3.22 -69.13
N LEU A 82 -27.98 3.32 -68.48
CA LEU A 82 -26.80 3.97 -69.06
C LEU A 82 -26.24 3.15 -70.22
N ARG A 83 -26.27 3.69 -71.44
CA ARG A 83 -25.69 3.06 -72.65
C ARG A 83 -24.58 3.87 -73.30
N GLY A 84 -24.54 5.17 -73.04
CA GLY A 84 -23.49 6.04 -73.55
C GLY A 84 -23.09 7.15 -72.59
N LEU A 85 -21.86 7.61 -72.76
CA LEU A 85 -21.20 8.63 -71.95
C LEU A 85 -20.55 9.68 -72.87
N GLY A 86 -20.55 10.93 -72.45
CA GLY A 86 -19.78 12.01 -73.08
C GLY A 86 -19.04 12.83 -72.04
N LEU A 87 -17.77 13.08 -72.24
CA LEU A 87 -16.95 13.93 -71.36
C LEU A 87 -17.04 15.37 -71.84
N TYR A 88 -17.39 16.30 -70.95
CA TYR A 88 -17.57 17.72 -71.28
C TYR A 88 -16.51 18.59 -70.63
N LEU A 89 -15.98 19.53 -71.41
CA LEU A 89 -15.05 20.55 -70.95
C LEU A 89 -15.77 21.73 -70.28
N SER A 90 -15.01 22.60 -69.61
CA SER A 90 -15.54 23.78 -68.90
C SER A 90 -16.27 24.79 -69.78
N ASP A 91 -15.93 24.85 -71.07
CA ASP A 91 -16.58 25.69 -72.07
C ASP A 91 -17.83 25.03 -72.70
N GLY A 92 -18.15 23.80 -72.30
CA GLY A 92 -19.25 23.00 -72.82
C GLY A 92 -18.90 22.15 -74.06
N THR A 93 -17.65 22.17 -74.52
CA THR A 93 -17.17 21.35 -75.64
C THR A 93 -17.23 19.87 -75.29
N LEU A 94 -17.80 19.06 -76.19
CA LEU A 94 -17.81 17.60 -76.06
C LEU A 94 -16.42 17.05 -76.38
N PHE A 95 -15.68 16.59 -75.37
CA PHE A 95 -14.30 16.13 -75.51
C PHE A 95 -14.21 14.74 -76.13
N ALA A 96 -14.92 13.77 -75.54
CA ALA A 96 -14.86 12.38 -75.98
C ALA A 96 -16.17 11.65 -75.67
N VAL A 97 -16.46 10.60 -76.43
CA VAL A 97 -17.70 9.82 -76.31
C VAL A 97 -17.44 8.33 -76.24
N TYR A 98 -18.36 7.65 -75.58
CA TYR A 98 -18.47 6.21 -75.57
C TYR A 98 -19.93 5.75 -75.69
N SER A 99 -20.18 4.69 -76.44
CA SER A 99 -21.51 4.06 -76.53
C SER A 99 -21.37 2.57 -76.80
N GLN A 100 -22.25 1.77 -76.22
CA GLN A 100 -22.36 0.34 -76.50
C GLN A 100 -23.83 -0.09 -76.60
N ASN A 101 -24.08 -1.25 -77.21
CA ASN A 101 -25.42 -1.78 -77.40
C ASN A 101 -26.06 -2.21 -76.07
N ASP A 102 -25.31 -2.87 -75.18
CA ASP A 102 -25.83 -3.34 -73.90
C ASP A 102 -25.74 -2.27 -72.80
N PRO A 103 -26.67 -2.19 -71.83
CA PRO A 103 -26.55 -1.24 -70.72
C PRO A 103 -25.27 -1.47 -69.91
N LEU A 104 -24.48 -0.41 -69.72
CA LEU A 104 -23.37 -0.36 -68.78
C LEU A 104 -23.87 -0.46 -67.33
N PHE A 105 -24.99 0.20 -67.05
CA PHE A 105 -25.59 0.23 -65.72
C PHE A 105 -27.08 0.51 -65.82
N ARG A 106 -27.86 0.06 -64.83
CA ARG A 106 -29.27 0.41 -64.68
C ARG A 106 -29.48 1.03 -63.30
N LYS A 107 -29.83 2.32 -63.28
CA LYS A 107 -30.09 3.06 -62.04
C LYS A 107 -31.58 3.09 -61.77
N VAL A 108 -31.97 2.81 -60.52
CA VAL A 108 -33.34 2.97 -60.02
C VAL A 108 -33.42 4.13 -59.02
N SER A 109 -34.63 4.63 -58.73
CA SER A 109 -34.83 5.89 -57.98
C SER A 109 -34.29 5.89 -56.55
N ILE A 110 -34.11 4.72 -55.94
CA ILE A 110 -33.60 4.55 -54.57
C ILE A 110 -32.10 4.21 -54.52
N SER A 111 -31.42 4.13 -55.67
CA SER A 111 -30.01 3.78 -55.76
C SER A 111 -29.16 5.01 -56.06
N PHE A 112 -28.01 5.13 -55.38
CA PHE A 112 -26.96 6.05 -55.80
C PHE A 112 -26.10 5.38 -56.86
N PHE A 113 -25.76 6.11 -57.91
CA PHE A 113 -24.84 5.65 -58.94
C PHE A 113 -23.45 6.18 -58.63
N LEU A 114 -22.48 5.27 -58.49
CA LEU A 114 -21.06 5.58 -58.41
C LEU A 114 -20.37 4.87 -59.57
N LEU A 115 -19.89 5.65 -60.52
CA LEU A 115 -19.10 5.17 -61.64
C LEU A 115 -17.64 5.34 -61.28
N ALA A 116 -16.84 4.29 -61.43
CA ALA A 116 -15.38 4.36 -61.41
C ALA A 116 -14.87 3.57 -62.62
N LEU A 117 -14.24 4.25 -63.56
CA LEU A 117 -13.76 3.62 -64.79
C LEU A 117 -12.41 4.18 -65.21
N ASP A 118 -11.65 3.33 -65.89
CA ASP A 118 -10.45 3.72 -66.62
C ASP A 118 -10.87 4.00 -68.07
N VAL A 119 -10.74 5.24 -68.53
CA VAL A 119 -10.96 5.62 -69.93
C VAL A 119 -9.63 5.54 -70.66
N ALA A 120 -9.58 4.81 -71.77
CA ALA A 120 -8.47 4.86 -72.72
C ALA A 120 -8.85 5.68 -73.96
N PHE A 121 -7.87 6.40 -74.51
CA PHE A 121 -8.00 7.16 -75.76
C PHE A 121 -7.07 6.58 -76.83
N GLU A 122 -7.47 6.67 -78.11
CA GLU A 122 -6.65 6.21 -79.25
C GLU A 122 -5.39 7.06 -79.46
N ASN A 123 -5.47 8.35 -79.15
CA ASN A 123 -4.36 9.30 -79.23
C ASN A 123 -3.89 9.67 -77.82
N ALA A 124 -2.60 9.98 -77.67
CA ALA A 124 -2.06 10.48 -76.42
C ALA A 124 -2.69 11.83 -76.04
N VAL A 125 -3.22 11.91 -74.82
CA VAL A 125 -3.82 13.10 -74.19
C VAL A 125 -2.88 13.69 -73.13
N ALA A 126 -1.57 13.61 -73.40
CA ALA A 126 -0.48 13.75 -72.44
C ALA A 126 -0.68 14.89 -71.42
N GLY A 127 -0.73 14.53 -70.13
CA GLY A 127 -0.48 15.40 -68.96
C GLY A 127 -1.45 16.55 -68.67
N GLU A 128 -2.42 16.83 -69.52
CA GLU A 128 -3.17 18.10 -69.47
C GLU A 128 -4.63 17.99 -69.05
N ILE A 129 -5.16 16.77 -68.84
CA ILE A 129 -6.54 16.59 -68.38
C ILE A 129 -6.64 16.82 -66.86
N MET A 130 -7.26 17.93 -66.47
CA MET A 130 -7.62 18.25 -65.10
C MET A 130 -9.10 17.96 -64.85
N PHE A 131 -9.45 17.58 -63.61
CA PHE A 131 -10.84 17.40 -63.18
C PHE A 131 -11.34 18.59 -62.33
N GLY A 132 -12.65 18.73 -62.16
CA GLY A 132 -13.27 19.72 -61.27
C GLY A 132 -12.84 19.58 -59.80
N ASP A 133 -12.96 20.66 -59.01
CA ASP A 133 -12.69 20.63 -57.56
C ASP A 133 -13.80 19.83 -56.84
N THR A 134 -13.41 18.79 -56.11
CA THR A 134 -14.31 17.89 -55.36
C THR A 134 -13.97 17.89 -53.87
N SER A 135 -13.83 19.08 -53.28
CA SER A 135 -13.68 19.23 -51.83
C SER A 135 -14.88 18.65 -51.05
N PHE A 136 -14.76 17.40 -50.59
CA PHE A 136 -15.58 16.84 -49.52
C PHE A 136 -15.30 17.62 -48.24
N LEU A 137 -16.28 18.37 -47.72
CA LEU A 137 -16.12 19.10 -46.46
C LEU A 137 -15.85 18.12 -45.31
N LEU A 138 -14.69 18.24 -44.67
CA LEU A 138 -14.30 17.49 -43.46
C LEU A 138 -14.45 18.39 -42.23
N PRO A 139 -15.65 18.52 -41.63
CA PRO A 139 -15.85 19.38 -40.47
C PRO A 139 -15.03 18.88 -39.27
N PRO A 140 -14.58 19.78 -38.36
CA PRO A 140 -13.90 19.39 -37.13
C PRO A 140 -14.85 18.63 -36.20
N ALA A 141 -14.33 17.60 -35.51
CA ALA A 141 -15.12 16.85 -34.53
C ALA A 141 -15.43 17.70 -33.28
N SER A 142 -16.60 17.49 -32.70
CA SER A 142 -16.97 17.99 -31.37
C SER A 142 -17.66 16.90 -30.56
N GLU A 143 -17.96 17.16 -29.29
CA GLU A 143 -18.71 16.23 -28.44
C GLU A 143 -20.11 15.91 -28.98
N THR A 144 -20.67 16.77 -29.84
CA THR A 144 -22.03 16.65 -30.38
C THR A 144 -22.07 16.45 -31.90
N VAL A 145 -20.95 16.61 -32.60
CA VAL A 145 -20.87 16.56 -34.08
C VAL A 145 -19.71 15.67 -34.51
N GLN A 146 -20.01 14.68 -35.35
CA GLN A 146 -18.99 13.83 -35.97
C GLN A 146 -18.12 14.64 -36.95
N GLY A 147 -16.80 14.43 -36.90
CA GLY A 147 -15.86 15.17 -37.74
C GLY A 147 -14.44 14.65 -37.61
N VAL A 148 -13.46 15.43 -38.06
CA VAL A 148 -12.02 15.12 -37.97
C VAL A 148 -11.41 15.80 -36.76
N ALA A 149 -10.60 15.08 -35.99
CA ALA A 149 -9.81 15.62 -34.88
C ALA A 149 -8.35 15.18 -34.98
N ALA A 150 -7.44 16.03 -34.53
CA ALA A 150 -6.02 15.73 -34.51
C ALA A 150 -5.68 14.76 -33.37
N LEU A 151 -4.67 13.91 -33.57
CA LEU A 151 -4.12 13.10 -32.49
C LEU A 151 -3.35 14.00 -31.51
N ALA A 152 -3.50 13.72 -30.22
CA ALA A 152 -2.71 14.37 -29.19
C ALA A 152 -1.24 13.94 -29.31
N THR A 153 -0.33 14.88 -29.12
CA THR A 153 1.08 14.56 -28.82
C THR A 153 1.20 14.09 -27.37
N GLN A 154 2.30 13.42 -27.01
CA GLN A 154 2.54 13.01 -25.62
C GLN A 154 2.52 14.18 -24.63
N ALA A 155 3.15 15.31 -24.98
CA ALA A 155 3.15 16.51 -24.14
C ALA A 155 1.72 17.07 -23.92
N GLN A 156 0.89 17.04 -24.96
CA GLN A 156 -0.51 17.48 -24.86
C GLN A 156 -1.35 16.52 -24.00
N ALA A 157 -1.14 15.22 -24.15
CA ALA A 157 -1.83 14.21 -23.33
C ALA A 157 -1.46 14.34 -21.84
N LEU A 158 -0.19 14.60 -21.52
CA LEU A 158 0.26 14.83 -20.14
C LEU A 158 -0.26 16.16 -19.56
N ALA A 159 -0.36 17.21 -20.37
CA ALA A 159 -0.88 18.50 -19.93
C ALA A 159 -2.40 18.50 -19.71
N GLY A 160 -3.15 17.68 -20.46
CA GLY A 160 -4.60 17.52 -20.30
C GLY A 160 -5.44 18.78 -20.59
N ALA A 161 -4.89 19.78 -21.29
CA ALA A 161 -5.51 21.10 -21.45
C ALA A 161 -6.33 21.28 -22.75
N ASP A 162 -6.07 20.49 -23.79
CA ASP A 162 -6.71 20.61 -25.11
C ASP A 162 -7.82 19.56 -25.26
N PRO A 163 -9.11 19.94 -25.23
CA PRO A 163 -10.23 19.01 -25.34
C PRO A 163 -10.54 18.58 -26.79
N GLN A 164 -9.88 19.15 -27.81
CA GLN A 164 -10.23 18.92 -29.23
C GLN A 164 -9.41 17.80 -29.89
N ARG A 165 -8.63 17.03 -29.12
CA ARG A 165 -7.70 16.02 -29.63
C ARG A 165 -8.03 14.61 -29.16
N ILE A 166 -7.75 13.65 -30.03
CA ILE A 166 -7.94 12.22 -29.76
C ILE A 166 -6.67 11.64 -29.10
N ILE A 167 -6.87 10.89 -28.02
CA ILE A 167 -5.81 10.11 -27.37
C ILE A 167 -5.58 8.79 -28.12
N THR A 168 -4.32 8.46 -28.38
CA THR A 168 -3.91 7.15 -28.91
C THR A 168 -3.51 6.20 -27.76
N PRO A 169 -3.48 4.87 -27.99
CA PRO A 169 -2.94 3.93 -27.00
C PRO A 169 -1.53 4.29 -26.51
N ALA A 170 -0.66 4.80 -27.39
CA ALA A 170 0.71 5.21 -27.03
C ALA A 170 0.72 6.42 -26.08
N THR A 171 -0.09 7.45 -26.36
CA THR A 171 -0.18 8.63 -25.50
C THR A 171 -0.90 8.33 -24.18
N LEU A 172 -1.90 7.44 -24.19
CA LEU A 172 -2.54 6.99 -22.95
C LEU A 172 -1.55 6.23 -22.06
N LYS A 173 -0.76 5.33 -22.65
CA LYS A 173 0.29 4.61 -21.92
C LYS A 173 1.27 5.58 -21.24
N ALA A 174 1.69 6.63 -21.93
CA ALA A 174 2.60 7.62 -21.34
C ALA A 174 1.99 8.33 -20.11
N VAL A 175 0.70 8.67 -20.15
CA VAL A 175 0.00 9.26 -18.99
C VAL A 175 -0.10 8.26 -17.84
N ILE A 176 -0.43 7.00 -18.14
CA ILE A 176 -0.51 5.92 -17.15
C ILE A 176 0.84 5.64 -16.51
N ASP A 177 1.93 5.63 -17.29
CA ASP A 177 3.28 5.40 -16.77
C ASP A 177 3.69 6.52 -15.78
N VAL A 178 3.40 7.78 -16.10
CA VAL A 178 3.65 8.91 -15.19
C VAL A 178 2.81 8.80 -13.92
N PHE A 179 1.53 8.43 -14.04
CA PHE A 179 0.69 8.17 -12.87
C PHE A 179 1.26 7.03 -12.01
N GLY A 180 1.71 5.93 -12.63
CA GLY A 180 2.36 4.81 -11.95
C GLY A 180 3.59 5.24 -11.16
N LEU A 181 4.48 6.06 -11.76
CA LEU A 181 5.65 6.59 -11.08
C LEU A 181 5.30 7.44 -9.85
N GLN A 182 4.22 8.23 -9.93
CA GLN A 182 3.76 9.02 -8.78
C GLN A 182 3.20 8.12 -7.67
N VAL A 183 2.41 7.11 -8.03
CA VAL A 183 1.86 6.14 -7.07
C VAL A 183 2.97 5.35 -6.39
N ASP A 184 3.97 4.89 -7.15
CA ASP A 184 5.13 4.18 -6.60
C ASP A 184 5.90 5.07 -5.61
N ALA A 185 6.14 6.35 -5.97
CA ALA A 185 6.80 7.30 -5.09
C ALA A 185 5.99 7.59 -3.81
N ASP A 186 4.67 7.71 -3.91
CA ASP A 186 3.79 7.93 -2.76
C ASP A 186 3.76 6.69 -1.84
N LEU A 187 3.77 5.48 -2.43
CA LEU A 187 3.82 4.22 -1.69
C LEU A 187 5.17 4.03 -0.98
N ASP A 188 6.27 4.37 -1.65
CA ASP A 188 7.61 4.37 -1.05
C ASP A 188 7.70 5.38 0.10
N ALA A 189 7.15 6.58 -0.07
CA ALA A 189 7.11 7.59 1.00
C ALA A 189 6.31 7.10 2.22
N LEU A 190 5.18 6.44 1.98
CA LEU A 190 4.37 5.84 3.04
C LEU A 190 5.10 4.70 3.75
N ALA A 191 5.74 3.79 3.00
CA ALA A 191 6.51 2.67 3.54
C ALA A 191 7.67 3.18 4.41
N ASN A 192 8.45 4.14 3.91
CA ASN A 192 9.52 4.80 4.66
C ASN A 192 8.99 5.48 5.94
N GLY A 193 7.80 6.08 5.88
CA GLY A 193 7.13 6.66 7.05
C GLY A 193 6.78 5.62 8.11
N PHE A 194 6.23 4.47 7.70
CA PHE A 194 5.93 3.38 8.63
C PHE A 194 7.20 2.74 9.22
N ASP A 195 8.24 2.55 8.42
CA ASP A 195 9.52 2.01 8.88
C ASP A 195 10.17 2.95 9.91
N ALA A 196 10.11 4.27 9.68
CA ALA A 196 10.59 5.26 10.64
C ALA A 196 9.80 5.23 11.96
N LEU A 197 8.47 5.06 11.89
CA LEU A 197 7.63 4.93 13.09
C LEU A 197 7.91 3.64 13.86
N LEU A 198 8.09 2.52 13.16
CA LEU A 198 8.45 1.24 13.77
C LEU A 198 9.83 1.31 14.42
N ALA A 199 10.81 1.90 13.74
CA ALA A 199 12.14 2.15 14.28
C ALA A 199 12.09 3.04 15.53
N ALA A 200 11.28 4.11 15.52
CA ALA A 200 11.11 4.97 16.68
C ALA A 200 10.45 4.24 17.88
N LEU A 201 9.45 3.41 17.61
CA LEU A 201 8.77 2.62 18.64
C LEU A 201 9.70 1.56 19.23
N THR A 202 10.41 0.82 18.38
CA THR A 202 11.35 -0.22 18.81
C THR A 202 12.63 0.35 19.41
N ALA A 203 13.02 1.59 19.10
CA ALA A 203 14.10 2.27 19.82
C ALA A 203 13.71 2.64 21.26
N ARG A 204 12.42 2.63 21.61
CA ARG A 204 11.97 2.88 22.97
C ARG A 204 12.19 1.64 23.83
N THR A 205 12.82 1.84 24.98
CA THR A 205 13.14 0.76 25.92
C THR A 205 12.33 0.86 27.21
N ILE A 206 11.85 -0.27 27.70
CA ILE A 206 11.42 -0.45 29.09
C ILE A 206 12.64 -0.96 29.86
N THR A 207 13.10 -0.21 30.85
CA THR A 207 14.30 -0.57 31.64
C THR A 207 13.91 -0.78 33.10
N GLY A 208 14.11 -1.99 33.61
CA GLY A 208 14.00 -2.26 35.05
C GLY A 208 15.13 -1.57 35.82
N ALA A 209 14.82 -1.05 37.01
CA ALA A 209 15.78 -0.42 37.90
C ALA A 209 15.49 -0.79 39.37
N GLY A 210 16.53 -0.77 40.21
CA GLY A 210 16.43 -1.16 41.61
C GLY A 210 16.13 -2.65 41.76
N LEU A 211 14.99 -2.97 42.39
CA LEU A 211 14.52 -4.35 42.57
C LEU A 211 13.91 -4.97 41.30
N VAL A 212 13.54 -4.14 40.32
CA VAL A 212 12.87 -4.60 39.11
C VAL A 212 13.91 -5.06 38.10
N SER A 213 13.82 -6.32 37.69
CA SER A 213 14.64 -6.93 36.63
C SER A 213 13.84 -7.10 35.34
N GLY A 214 14.55 -7.35 34.23
CA GLY A 214 13.95 -7.53 32.91
C GLY A 214 13.80 -6.22 32.12
N GLY A 215 12.88 -6.21 31.17
CA GLY A 215 12.69 -5.12 30.21
C GLY A 215 13.21 -5.45 28.81
N GLY A 216 13.65 -4.44 28.08
CA GLY A 216 14.09 -4.52 26.69
C GLY A 216 13.47 -3.41 25.82
N ASP A 217 13.60 -3.54 24.51
CA ASP A 217 12.94 -2.67 23.53
C ASP A 217 11.41 -2.90 23.48
N LEU A 218 10.72 -2.51 22.40
CA LEU A 218 9.29 -2.85 22.16
C LEU A 218 9.08 -3.79 20.97
N SER A 219 10.11 -4.56 20.57
CA SER A 219 10.02 -5.56 19.50
C SER A 219 9.10 -6.76 19.82
N ALA A 220 8.73 -6.97 21.08
CA ALA A 220 7.76 -7.98 21.53
C ALA A 220 7.23 -7.62 22.93
N SER A 221 6.41 -8.48 23.53
CA SER A 221 5.97 -8.30 24.92
C SER A 221 7.15 -8.33 25.89
N ARG A 222 7.12 -7.44 26.88
CA ARG A 222 8.16 -7.34 27.92
C ARG A 222 7.64 -7.92 29.23
N VAL A 223 8.52 -8.61 29.94
CA VAL A 223 8.25 -9.13 31.30
C VAL A 223 9.17 -8.40 32.27
N LEU A 224 8.58 -7.93 33.37
CA LEU A 224 9.30 -7.33 34.48
C LEU A 224 9.16 -8.26 35.69
N GLY A 225 10.28 -8.49 36.38
CA GLY A 225 10.34 -9.34 37.55
C GLY A 225 10.69 -8.55 38.80
N VAL A 226 10.16 -8.99 39.93
CA VAL A 226 10.66 -8.63 41.26
C VAL A 226 10.82 -9.92 42.03
N ASP A 227 12.07 -10.35 42.18
CA ASP A 227 12.36 -11.63 42.83
C ASP A 227 12.18 -11.50 44.33
N ALA A 228 11.37 -12.41 44.89
CA ALA A 228 11.22 -12.53 46.33
C ALA A 228 12.48 -13.16 46.95
N ALA A 229 12.92 -12.62 48.08
CA ALA A 229 13.91 -13.26 48.93
C ALA A 229 13.29 -14.46 49.64
N SER A 230 14.00 -15.59 49.63
CA SER A 230 13.66 -16.75 50.48
C SER A 230 13.92 -16.44 51.96
N ALA A 231 13.46 -17.32 52.85
CA ALA A 231 13.72 -17.21 54.29
C ALA A 231 15.23 -17.14 54.60
N ALA A 232 16.02 -18.03 53.99
CA ALA A 232 17.48 -18.07 54.14
C ALA A 232 18.19 -16.82 53.61
N GLU A 233 17.75 -16.32 52.46
CA GLU A 233 18.30 -15.08 51.91
C GLU A 233 17.94 -13.88 52.80
N THR A 234 16.73 -13.87 53.37
CA THR A 234 16.27 -12.83 54.31
C THR A 234 17.05 -12.89 55.62
N ALA A 235 17.28 -14.08 56.17
CA ALA A 235 18.07 -14.29 57.38
C ALA A 235 19.53 -13.87 57.19
N ALA A 236 20.11 -14.19 56.03
CA ALA A 236 21.48 -13.82 55.69
C ALA A 236 21.64 -12.30 55.49
N GLY A 237 20.64 -11.63 54.90
CA GLY A 237 20.65 -10.18 54.69
C GLY A 237 21.75 -9.67 53.73
N LEU A 238 22.23 -10.52 52.83
CA LEU A 238 23.37 -10.21 51.93
C LEU A 238 22.95 -9.74 50.53
N ILE A 239 21.69 -9.95 50.14
CA ILE A 239 21.21 -9.70 48.77
C ILE A 239 20.38 -8.42 48.73
N ALA A 240 20.88 -7.41 48.02
CA ALA A 240 20.19 -6.12 47.85
C ALA A 240 19.19 -6.10 46.67
N SER A 241 19.21 -7.11 45.81
CA SER A 241 18.43 -7.18 44.57
C SER A 241 17.12 -7.98 44.68
N LYS A 242 16.70 -8.34 45.90
CA LYS A 242 15.49 -9.14 46.13
C LYS A 242 14.57 -8.47 47.15
N ALA A 243 13.26 -8.59 46.94
CA ALA A 243 12.25 -8.04 47.82
C ALA A 243 11.98 -9.00 49.00
N VAL A 244 12.02 -8.50 50.23
CA VAL A 244 11.58 -9.26 51.40
C VAL A 244 10.06 -9.33 51.41
N THR A 245 9.51 -10.54 51.47
CA THR A 245 8.06 -10.77 51.62
C THR A 245 7.71 -11.06 53.07
N PRO A 246 6.43 -10.94 53.48
CA PRO A 246 6.01 -11.34 54.83
C PRO A 246 6.39 -12.78 55.19
N SER A 247 6.30 -13.73 54.25
CA SER A 247 6.70 -15.12 54.50
C SER A 247 8.23 -15.27 54.59
N GLY A 248 8.99 -14.53 53.79
CA GLY A 248 10.45 -14.50 53.85
C GLY A 248 10.95 -13.92 55.18
N LEU A 249 10.33 -12.84 55.65
CA LEU A 249 10.65 -12.21 56.94
C LEU A 249 10.35 -13.13 58.12
N ILE A 250 9.15 -13.72 58.17
CA ILE A 250 8.79 -14.66 59.24
C ILE A 250 9.69 -15.89 59.19
N GLY A 251 9.89 -16.48 58.01
CA GLY A 251 10.77 -17.63 57.85
C GLY A 251 12.21 -17.35 58.28
N GLY A 252 12.75 -16.18 57.91
CA GLY A 252 14.10 -15.76 58.31
C GLY A 252 14.25 -15.52 59.81
N LEU A 253 13.19 -15.05 60.48
CA LEU A 253 13.14 -14.93 61.94
C LEU A 253 13.13 -16.32 62.61
N THR A 254 12.37 -17.27 62.06
CA THR A 254 12.09 -18.56 62.70
C THR A 254 12.97 -19.73 62.23
N GLU A 255 14.04 -19.50 61.46
CA GLU A 255 14.89 -20.59 60.92
C GLU A 255 15.41 -21.58 61.97
N LEU A 256 15.53 -21.15 63.23
CA LEU A 256 16.09 -21.93 64.33
C LEU A 256 15.04 -22.68 65.16
N GLY A 257 13.74 -22.58 64.86
CA GLY A 257 12.67 -23.27 65.61
C GLY A 257 11.48 -22.39 65.95
N GLY A 258 11.60 -21.06 65.81
CA GLY A 258 10.48 -20.13 65.88
C GLY A 258 9.81 -20.01 67.25
N TRP A 259 8.50 -19.78 67.22
CA TRP A 259 7.64 -19.62 68.41
C TRP A 259 6.88 -20.93 68.71
N ASP A 260 7.61 -22.02 68.91
CA ASP A 260 6.99 -23.21 69.48
C ASP A 260 6.72 -22.97 70.98
N ALA A 261 5.57 -23.48 71.46
CA ALA A 261 4.92 -23.12 72.73
C ALA A 261 5.72 -23.35 74.04
N GLY A 262 7.00 -23.74 73.96
CA GLY A 262 7.86 -23.99 75.11
C GLY A 262 9.08 -23.07 75.24
N ILE A 263 9.71 -22.65 74.13
CA ILE A 263 11.00 -21.93 74.17
C ILE A 263 11.15 -21.06 72.91
N PRO A 264 10.84 -19.75 72.94
CA PRO A 264 11.06 -18.87 71.80
C PRO A 264 12.53 -18.87 71.37
N LEU A 265 12.78 -19.21 70.10
CA LEU A 265 14.11 -19.26 69.49
C LEU A 265 14.06 -18.64 68.10
N PHE A 266 14.67 -17.47 67.96
CA PHE A 266 14.69 -16.75 66.68
C PHE A 266 16.03 -16.07 66.43
N ARG A 267 16.33 -15.85 65.15
CA ARG A 267 17.48 -15.05 64.72
C ARG A 267 16.98 -13.67 64.29
N ILE A 268 17.68 -12.62 64.66
CA ILE A 268 17.41 -11.28 64.11
C ILE A 268 17.95 -11.24 62.67
N PRO A 269 17.10 -11.16 61.62
CA PRO A 269 17.55 -11.23 60.23
C PRO A 269 18.57 -10.14 59.90
N GLY A 270 19.58 -10.49 59.09
CA GLY A 270 20.67 -9.58 58.72
C GLY A 270 21.71 -9.37 59.84
N THR A 271 21.63 -10.09 60.94
CA THR A 271 22.60 -10.07 62.03
C THR A 271 22.96 -11.50 62.46
N PRO A 272 24.10 -11.73 63.12
CA PRO A 272 24.39 -13.03 63.71
C PRO A 272 23.65 -13.25 65.05
N VAL A 273 22.83 -12.29 65.51
CA VAL A 273 22.19 -12.33 66.82
C VAL A 273 21.06 -13.36 66.85
N ILE A 274 21.15 -14.25 67.82
CA ILE A 274 20.13 -15.24 68.18
C ILE A 274 19.54 -14.83 69.52
N VAL A 275 18.22 -14.93 69.62
CA VAL A 275 17.44 -14.68 70.83
C VAL A 275 16.82 -15.99 71.27
N MET A 276 17.00 -16.30 72.54
CA MET A 276 16.42 -17.47 73.19
C MET A 276 15.69 -17.01 74.44
N ALA A 277 14.49 -17.50 74.67
CA ALA A 277 13.78 -17.28 75.91
C ALA A 277 13.23 -18.60 76.43
N GLY A 278 13.05 -18.72 77.73
CA GLY A 278 12.45 -19.91 78.30
C GLY A 278 11.97 -19.66 79.71
N THR A 279 11.40 -20.70 80.29
CA THR A 279 10.83 -20.65 81.63
C THR A 279 11.31 -21.83 82.46
N LEU A 280 11.44 -21.61 83.75
CA LEU A 280 11.45 -22.66 84.75
C LEU A 280 10.24 -22.40 85.65
N ARG A 281 9.38 -23.40 85.84
CA ARG A 281 8.21 -23.34 86.73
C ARG A 281 8.33 -24.45 87.75
N THR A 282 9.00 -24.13 88.85
CA THR A 282 9.30 -25.09 89.91
C THR A 282 9.33 -24.32 91.22
N LEU A 283 8.66 -24.86 92.24
CA LEU A 283 8.70 -24.30 93.57
C LEU A 283 10.11 -24.50 94.15
N VAL A 284 10.78 -23.40 94.46
CA VAL A 284 12.07 -23.35 95.12
C VAL A 284 11.86 -22.77 96.51
N THR A 285 12.26 -23.53 97.54
CA THR A 285 12.09 -23.15 98.96
C THR A 285 13.41 -23.02 99.72
N THR A 286 14.54 -23.17 99.02
CA THR A 286 15.89 -23.07 99.59
C THR A 286 16.83 -22.49 98.54
N GLU A 287 17.99 -21.97 98.97
CA GLU A 287 19.03 -21.56 98.03
C GLU A 287 19.49 -22.73 97.16
N LEU A 288 19.58 -22.49 95.86
CA LEU A 288 19.71 -23.51 94.84
C LEU A 288 20.44 -22.92 93.63
N VAL A 289 21.26 -23.75 92.99
CA VAL A 289 21.82 -23.45 91.66
C VAL A 289 21.08 -24.30 90.62
N ALA A 290 20.36 -23.64 89.71
CA ALA A 290 19.65 -24.27 88.60
C ALA A 290 20.44 -24.07 87.28
N PRO A 291 20.99 -25.13 86.68
CA PRO A 291 21.63 -25.05 85.37
C PRO A 291 20.57 -24.94 84.27
N ILE A 292 20.65 -23.90 83.45
CA ILE A 292 19.79 -23.71 82.28
C ILE A 292 20.60 -24.01 81.03
N LEU A 293 20.11 -24.98 80.25
CA LEU A 293 20.67 -25.32 78.94
C LEU A 293 19.91 -24.57 77.85
N PHE A 294 20.64 -23.96 76.94
CA PHE A 294 20.07 -23.37 75.74
C PHE A 294 19.65 -24.46 74.74
N PRO A 295 18.53 -24.29 74.01
CA PRO A 295 18.09 -25.26 73.00
C PRO A 295 19.12 -25.50 71.89
N VAL A 296 19.85 -24.44 71.53
CA VAL A 296 20.98 -24.50 70.61
C VAL A 296 22.14 -23.71 71.22
N ALA A 297 23.37 -24.15 70.94
CA ALA A 297 24.54 -23.41 71.37
C ALA A 297 24.69 -22.11 70.55
N PHE A 298 25.00 -21.00 71.19
CA PHE A 298 25.42 -19.80 70.47
C PHE A 298 26.70 -20.10 69.68
N PRO A 299 26.76 -19.79 68.37
CA PRO A 299 27.91 -20.14 67.53
C PRO A 299 29.24 -19.60 68.06
N THR A 300 29.25 -18.41 68.65
CA THR A 300 30.43 -17.71 69.14
C THR A 300 30.39 -17.46 70.65
N ALA A 301 29.37 -16.75 71.15
CA ALA A 301 29.26 -16.36 72.55
C ALA A 301 27.84 -15.97 72.96
N CYS A 302 27.48 -16.23 74.22
CA CYS A 302 26.35 -15.58 74.89
C CYS A 302 26.84 -14.25 75.47
N PHE A 303 26.40 -13.12 74.91
CA PHE A 303 26.83 -11.81 75.42
C PHE A 303 25.91 -11.27 76.51
N TRP A 304 24.65 -11.72 76.58
CA TRP A 304 23.72 -11.37 77.65
C TRP A 304 22.78 -12.53 77.95
N ALA A 305 22.53 -12.79 79.22
CA ALA A 305 21.44 -13.64 79.69
C ALA A 305 20.94 -13.08 81.02
N GLY A 306 19.63 -13.05 81.19
CA GLY A 306 18.99 -12.47 82.37
C GLY A 306 17.79 -13.31 82.81
N PRO A 307 17.84 -13.92 84.00
CA PRO A 307 16.66 -14.49 84.64
C PRO A 307 15.86 -13.40 85.37
N ILE A 308 14.54 -13.57 85.43
CA ILE A 308 13.58 -12.73 86.15
C ILE A 308 12.70 -13.66 86.98
N THR A 309 12.70 -13.48 88.31
CA THR A 309 11.92 -14.33 89.22
C THR A 309 10.43 -14.30 88.86
N TYR A 310 9.80 -15.47 88.87
CA TYR A 310 8.37 -15.64 88.68
C TYR A 310 7.69 -15.95 90.03
N ILE A 311 6.63 -15.21 90.32
CA ILE A 311 5.71 -15.48 91.42
C ILE A 311 4.31 -15.77 90.83
N SER A 312 3.68 -16.83 91.31
CA SER A 312 2.36 -17.31 90.87
C SER A 312 1.20 -16.61 91.58
N ALA A 313 1.49 -15.92 92.68
CA ALA A 313 0.54 -15.14 93.49
C ALA A 313 1.33 -14.11 94.32
N ASP A 314 0.65 -13.04 94.70
CA ASP A 314 1.16 -12.05 95.64
C ASP A 314 1.55 -12.69 96.97
N SER A 315 2.68 -12.24 97.52
CA SER A 315 3.21 -12.80 98.75
C SER A 315 4.25 -11.88 99.36
N ASN A 316 4.24 -11.80 100.68
CA ASN A 316 5.28 -11.15 101.48
C ASN A 316 6.38 -12.13 101.95
N VAL A 317 6.32 -13.40 101.54
CA VAL A 317 7.32 -14.43 101.84
C VAL A 317 8.06 -14.94 100.58
N ARG A 318 7.60 -14.55 99.38
CA ARG A 318 8.26 -14.93 98.12
C ARG A 318 9.39 -13.96 97.74
N ASP A 319 10.45 -13.92 98.54
CA ASP A 319 11.56 -12.98 98.39
C ASP A 319 12.88 -13.67 97.96
N LEU A 320 12.78 -14.80 97.26
CA LEU A 320 13.93 -15.49 96.71
C LEU A 320 14.34 -14.85 95.38
N PHE A 321 15.49 -14.19 95.36
CA PHE A 321 16.01 -13.49 94.18
C PHE A 321 16.72 -14.47 93.25
N VAL A 322 16.47 -14.37 91.95
CA VAL A 322 17.25 -15.09 90.94
C VAL A 322 18.35 -14.20 90.40
N GLN A 323 19.59 -14.70 90.44
CA GLN A 323 20.77 -14.00 89.93
C GLN A 323 21.56 -14.93 89.01
N MET A 324 22.36 -14.36 88.12
CA MET A 324 23.24 -15.11 87.22
C MET A 324 24.70 -14.73 87.50
N ARG A 325 25.56 -15.73 87.68
CA ARG A 325 27.00 -15.53 87.88
C ARG A 325 27.80 -15.72 86.59
N GLU A 326 27.56 -16.81 85.86
CA GLU A 326 28.31 -17.19 84.67
C GLU A 326 27.39 -17.64 83.54
N ARG A 327 27.76 -17.28 82.31
CA ARG A 327 27.10 -17.69 81.07
C ARG A 327 28.13 -18.29 80.12
N THR A 328 27.70 -19.27 79.34
CA THR A 328 28.50 -19.93 78.33
C THR A 328 27.75 -19.92 77.01
N ARG A 329 28.34 -20.51 75.96
CA ARG A 329 27.66 -20.70 74.68
C ARG A 329 26.46 -21.65 74.77
N THR A 330 26.39 -22.50 75.78
CA THR A 330 25.39 -23.58 75.88
C THR A 330 24.40 -23.38 77.02
N GLY A 331 24.55 -22.35 77.85
CA GLY A 331 23.66 -22.13 78.98
C GLY A 331 24.17 -21.11 79.99
N PHE A 332 23.49 -21.03 81.13
CA PHE A 332 23.92 -20.25 82.28
C PHE A 332 23.45 -20.93 83.57
N ASN A 333 24.05 -20.56 84.70
CA ASN A 333 23.61 -21.00 86.02
C ASN A 333 22.78 -19.89 86.68
N ALA A 334 21.54 -20.21 87.03
CA ALA A 334 20.67 -19.38 87.83
C ALA A 334 20.86 -19.70 89.31
N TYR A 335 21.18 -18.70 90.11
CA TYR A 335 21.39 -18.79 91.55
C TYR A 335 20.16 -18.20 92.23
N PHE A 336 19.47 -19.02 93.01
CA PHE A 336 18.42 -18.56 93.91
C PHE A 336 19.06 -18.20 95.24
N GLN A 337 18.95 -16.94 95.64
CA GLN A 337 19.55 -16.43 96.86
C GLN A 337 18.49 -15.76 97.74
N ALA A 338 18.59 -16.02 99.03
CA ALA A 338 17.70 -15.45 100.03
C ALA A 338 18.20 -14.04 100.44
N GLY A 339 17.27 -13.10 100.63
CA GLY A 339 17.59 -11.78 101.19
C GLY A 339 17.75 -11.81 102.72
N ASP A 340 17.17 -12.81 103.39
CA ASP A 340 17.16 -12.98 104.84
C ASP A 340 16.96 -14.47 105.25
N ASP A 341 16.75 -14.74 106.55
CA ASP A 341 16.48 -16.08 107.09
C ASP A 341 14.98 -16.45 107.10
N GLY A 342 14.12 -15.74 106.35
CA GLY A 342 12.67 -15.94 106.26
C GLY A 342 12.24 -17.15 105.41
N ASP A 343 10.92 -17.35 105.25
CA ASP A 343 10.31 -18.40 104.42
C ASP A 343 10.47 -18.09 102.91
N ASN A 344 11.73 -18.02 102.45
CA ASN A 344 12.12 -17.56 101.13
C ASN A 344 11.76 -18.55 100.03
N ARG A 345 10.81 -18.16 99.17
CA ARG A 345 10.31 -19.00 98.08
C ARG A 345 10.30 -18.28 96.73
N ALA A 346 10.48 -19.04 95.65
CA ALA A 346 10.16 -18.63 94.29
C ALA A 346 9.36 -19.73 93.58
N ASP A 347 8.46 -19.37 92.67
CA ASP A 347 7.71 -20.36 91.87
C ASP A 347 8.39 -20.66 90.52
N GLY A 348 9.59 -20.12 90.33
CA GLY A 348 10.40 -20.28 89.13
C GLY A 348 10.96 -18.96 88.64
N PHE A 349 11.32 -18.91 87.35
CA PHE A 349 11.76 -17.70 86.67
C PHE A 349 11.53 -17.79 85.17
N ASP A 350 11.50 -16.62 84.53
CA ASP A 350 11.63 -16.46 83.09
C ASP A 350 13.04 -16.03 82.74
N TRP A 351 13.53 -16.42 81.58
CA TRP A 351 14.84 -15.97 81.12
C TRP A 351 14.81 -15.58 79.66
N LEU A 352 15.68 -14.64 79.33
CA LEU A 352 15.98 -14.21 77.98
C LEU A 352 17.50 -14.21 77.81
N ALA A 353 17.98 -14.65 76.65
CA ALA A 353 19.39 -14.71 76.32
C ALA A 353 19.62 -14.20 74.90
N PHE A 354 20.72 -13.45 74.72
CA PHE A 354 21.21 -12.95 73.45
C PHE A 354 22.65 -13.43 73.23
N GLY A 355 22.91 -13.89 72.02
CA GLY A 355 24.24 -14.34 71.61
C GLY A 355 24.37 -14.37 70.10
N TYR A 356 25.56 -14.73 69.64
CA TYR A 356 25.94 -14.90 68.23
C TYR A 356 27.03 -15.95 68.12
#